data_AF-A0A520J0A5-F1
#
_entry.id   AF-A0A520J0A5-F1
#
_cell.length_a   1.000
_cell.length_b   1.000
_cell.length_c   1.000
_cell.angle_alpha   90.00
_cell.angle_beta   90.00
_cell.angle_gamma   90.00
#
_symmetry.space_group_name_H-M   'P 1'
#
loop_
_entity.id
_entity.type
_entity.pdbx_description
1 polymer ?
#
loop_
_entity_poly.entity_id
_entity_poly.type
_entity_poly.pdbx_seq_one_letter_code
_entity_poly.pdbx_strand_id
1 'polypeptide(L)'
;MRYNVKHLQIYLFFLCLLAFFSCKQSKRPDVSAVNVNIRVQRFDQDMLTLRPKGPEAADAALQQKYANFYTDYTQRIVGNGRYSGPQILSLLYNDQAYTDLNHDADSVFKNFSPIEQELTQTFKYIKYYYPKIKVPRFISFVSGFEVQTPIGDDYMGIGMDMFLGKDSRFYKAIVKNVPMYLSRRFSS
;
A
#
# COMPACT_ATOMS: atom_id res chain seq x y z
N MET A 1 8.25 -60.27 23.14
CA MET A 1 9.00 -59.02 23.39
C MET A 1 7.99 -57.92 23.70
N ARG A 2 7.88 -57.46 24.96
CA ARG A 2 7.01 -56.34 25.33
C ARG A 2 7.84 -55.06 25.20
N TYR A 3 7.62 -54.30 24.14
CA TYR A 3 8.24 -52.97 24.00
C TYR A 3 7.81 -52.09 25.17
N ASN A 4 8.79 -51.52 25.86
CA ASN A 4 8.58 -50.76 27.09
C ASN A 4 8.13 -49.32 26.74
N VAL A 5 6.87 -49.21 26.28
CA VAL A 5 6.26 -47.99 25.67
C VAL A 5 6.39 -46.74 26.56
N LYS A 6 6.50 -46.92 27.88
CA LYS A 6 6.66 -45.84 28.86
C LYS A 6 7.97 -45.06 28.70
N HIS A 7 9.07 -45.71 28.32
CA HIS A 7 10.35 -45.01 28.12
C HIS A 7 10.34 -44.18 26.83
N LEU A 8 9.71 -44.69 25.76
CA LEU A 8 9.60 -43.96 24.48
C LEU A 8 8.80 -42.65 24.64
N GLN A 9 7.73 -42.68 25.45
CA GLN A 9 6.95 -41.47 25.78
C GLN A 9 7.75 -40.44 26.58
N ILE A 10 8.62 -40.89 27.50
CA ILE A 10 9.51 -40.01 28.26
C ILE A 10 10.56 -39.36 27.34
N TYR A 11 11.17 -40.12 26.42
CA TYR A 11 12.10 -39.55 25.44
C TYR A 11 11.42 -38.55 24.50
N LEU A 12 10.20 -38.84 24.06
CA LEU A 12 9.41 -37.93 23.22
C LEU A 12 9.07 -36.62 23.96
N PHE A 13 8.74 -36.71 25.25
CA PHE A 13 8.49 -35.54 26.10
C PHE A 13 9.74 -34.67 26.28
N PHE A 14 10.90 -35.28 26.53
CA PHE A 14 12.18 -34.56 26.62
C PHE A 14 12.62 -33.95 25.28
N LEU A 15 12.39 -34.62 24.15
CA LEU A 15 12.64 -34.09 22.81
C LEU A 15 11.74 -32.87 22.53
N CYS A 16 10.48 -32.92 22.93
CA CYS A 16 9.53 -31.81 22.77
C CYS A 16 9.92 -30.61 23.64
N LEU A 17 10.40 -30.84 24.88
CA LEU A 17 10.94 -29.80 25.75
C LEU A 17 12.17 -29.09 25.17
N LEU A 18 13.09 -29.82 24.52
CA LEU A 18 14.26 -29.24 23.85
C LEU A 18 13.87 -28.34 22.66
N ALA A 19 12.75 -28.61 21.99
CA ALA A 19 12.26 -27.78 20.89
C ALA A 19 11.84 -26.37 21.35
N PHE A 20 11.39 -26.20 22.61
CA PHE A 20 11.02 -24.89 23.16
C PHE A 20 12.21 -23.96 23.45
N PHE A 21 13.42 -24.51 23.64
CA PHE A 21 14.63 -23.71 23.94
C PHE A 21 15.40 -23.26 22.68
N SER A 22 14.98 -23.69 21.49
CA SER A 22 15.68 -23.36 20.23
C SER A 22 15.34 -21.97 19.66
N CYS A 23 14.25 -21.34 20.13
CA CYS A 23 13.90 -19.98 19.74
C CYS A 23 14.86 -18.95 20.38
N LYS A 24 16.00 -18.71 19.74
CA LYS A 24 16.82 -17.53 19.99
C LYS A 24 16.26 -16.37 19.16
N GLN A 25 15.62 -15.41 19.83
CA GLN A 25 15.25 -14.13 19.21
C GLN A 25 16.53 -13.47 18.67
N SER A 26 16.66 -13.29 17.35
CA SER A 26 17.85 -12.61 16.81
C SER A 26 17.85 -11.15 17.26
N LYS A 27 19.02 -10.62 17.64
CA LYS A 27 19.18 -9.21 17.94
C LYS A 27 19.08 -8.44 16.63
N ARG A 28 18.04 -7.62 16.47
CA ARG A 28 17.91 -6.69 15.34
C ARG A 28 19.06 -5.68 15.41
N PRO A 29 19.66 -5.27 14.27
CA PRO A 29 20.69 -4.24 14.29
C PRO A 29 20.12 -2.92 14.79
N ASP A 30 20.94 -2.12 15.46
CA ASP A 30 20.57 -0.75 15.79
C ASP A 30 20.63 0.12 14.53
N VAL A 31 19.51 0.74 14.19
CA VAL A 31 19.34 1.61 13.01
C VAL A 31 19.03 3.05 13.40
N SER A 32 19.22 3.41 14.68
CA SER A 32 19.00 4.77 15.19
C SER A 32 19.80 5.84 14.43
N ALA A 33 21.02 5.51 14.01
CA ALA A 33 21.91 6.39 13.24
C ALA A 33 21.57 6.50 11.75
N VAL A 34 20.67 5.66 11.21
CA VAL A 34 20.30 5.68 9.79
C VAL A 34 19.31 6.83 9.55
N ASN A 35 19.77 7.86 8.82
CA ASN A 35 18.95 9.00 8.47
C ASN A 35 18.05 8.69 7.25
N VAL A 36 16.82 8.29 7.55
CA VAL A 36 15.70 8.13 6.60
C VAL A 36 14.45 8.67 7.27
N ASN A 37 13.67 9.42 6.52
CA ASN A 37 12.36 9.91 6.92
C ASN A 37 11.42 9.80 5.72
N ILE A 38 10.45 8.89 5.80
CA ILE A 38 9.49 8.66 4.72
C ILE A 38 8.22 9.44 5.02
N ARG A 39 7.74 10.14 3.99
CA ARG A 39 6.44 10.79 3.97
C ARG A 39 5.63 10.28 2.80
N VAL A 40 4.33 10.10 3.01
CA VAL A 40 3.41 9.70 1.95
C VAL A 40 2.83 10.93 1.29
N GLN A 41 2.99 11.03 -0.03
CA GLN A 41 2.42 12.10 -0.83
C GLN A 41 0.96 11.77 -1.14
N ARG A 42 0.03 12.61 -0.66
CA ARG A 42 -1.42 12.43 -0.80
C ARG A 42 -1.95 12.87 -2.17
N PHE A 43 -1.57 12.15 -3.23
CA PHE A 43 -2.03 12.46 -4.60
C PHE A 43 -3.56 12.46 -4.69
N ASP A 44 -4.22 11.54 -3.98
CA ASP A 44 -5.67 11.49 -3.82
C ASP A 44 -6.27 12.85 -3.37
N GLN A 45 -5.68 13.48 -2.35
CA GLN A 45 -6.14 14.78 -1.84
C GLN A 45 -5.74 15.95 -2.74
N ASP A 46 -4.50 15.93 -3.23
CA ASP A 46 -3.97 17.01 -4.08
C ASP A 46 -4.76 17.15 -5.38
N MET A 47 -5.08 16.02 -6.02
CA MET A 47 -5.91 15.99 -7.24
C MET A 47 -7.30 16.58 -6.98
N LEU A 48 -7.97 16.16 -5.89
CA LEU A 48 -9.30 16.69 -5.56
C LEU A 48 -9.28 18.18 -5.16
N THR A 49 -8.22 18.64 -4.50
CA THR A 49 -8.04 20.06 -4.14
C THR A 49 -7.87 20.95 -5.37
N LEU A 50 -7.35 20.40 -6.46
CA LEU A 50 -7.18 21.12 -7.73
C LEU A 50 -8.44 21.10 -8.60
N ARG A 51 -9.45 20.28 -8.29
CA ARG A 51 -10.71 20.18 -9.05
C ARG A 51 -11.37 21.54 -9.35
N PRO A 52 -11.48 22.50 -8.40
CA PRO A 52 -12.09 23.81 -8.68
C PRO A 52 -11.33 24.67 -9.71
N LYS A 53 -10.04 24.36 -9.97
CA LYS A 53 -9.22 25.08 -10.96
C LYS A 53 -9.41 24.58 -12.39
N GLY A 54 -10.14 23.47 -12.56
CA GLY A 54 -10.38 22.82 -13.85
C GLY A 54 -9.32 21.78 -14.24
N PRO A 55 -9.66 20.86 -15.16
CA PRO A 55 -8.79 19.74 -15.54
C PRO A 55 -7.42 20.16 -16.09
N GLU A 56 -7.35 21.22 -16.88
CA GLU A 56 -6.11 21.67 -17.54
C GLU A 56 -5.09 22.20 -16.53
N ALA A 57 -5.54 23.03 -15.59
CA ALA A 57 -4.68 23.57 -14.54
C ALA A 57 -4.27 22.48 -13.55
N ALA A 58 -5.18 21.54 -13.24
CA ALA A 58 -4.88 20.39 -12.39
C ALA A 58 -3.85 19.47 -13.06
N ASP A 59 -4.00 19.18 -14.35
CA ASP A 59 -3.09 18.34 -15.13
C ASP A 59 -1.65 18.87 -15.09
N ALA A 60 -1.46 20.16 -15.40
CA ALA A 60 -0.16 20.79 -15.36
C ALA A 60 0.48 20.73 -13.96
N ALA A 61 -0.30 21.02 -12.91
CA ALA A 61 0.18 21.01 -11.53
C ALA A 61 0.53 19.59 -11.04
N LEU A 62 -0.28 18.59 -11.38
CA LEU A 62 -0.05 17.20 -11.01
C LEU A 62 1.13 16.60 -11.78
N GLN A 63 1.26 16.88 -13.07
CA GLN A 63 2.43 16.47 -13.86
C GLN A 63 3.72 17.07 -13.28
N GLN A 64 3.70 18.35 -12.89
CA GLN A 64 4.86 18.99 -12.28
C GLN A 64 5.23 18.38 -10.93
N LYS A 65 4.23 18.08 -10.07
CA LYS A 65 4.47 17.58 -8.70
C LYS A 65 4.83 16.09 -8.66
N TYR A 66 4.22 15.27 -9.52
CA TYR A 66 4.30 13.81 -9.44
C TYR A 66 5.09 13.15 -10.58
N ALA A 67 5.33 13.88 -11.67
CA ALA A 67 6.13 13.44 -12.82
C ALA A 67 5.68 12.07 -13.35
N ASN A 68 6.60 11.10 -13.41
CA ASN A 68 6.36 9.76 -13.97
C ASN A 68 5.15 9.05 -13.35
N PHE A 69 4.92 9.23 -12.03
CA PHE A 69 3.73 8.65 -11.39
C PHE A 69 2.44 9.13 -12.03
N TYR A 70 2.32 10.43 -12.34
CA TYR A 70 1.09 10.98 -12.91
C TYR A 70 0.89 10.53 -14.36
N THR A 71 1.97 10.39 -15.13
CA THR A 71 1.94 9.78 -16.46
C THR A 71 1.46 8.32 -16.38
N ASP A 72 2.02 7.51 -15.47
CA ASP A 72 1.59 6.13 -15.28
C ASP A 72 0.14 6.04 -14.80
N TYR A 73 -0.26 6.94 -13.88
CA TYR A 73 -1.62 7.01 -13.36
C TYR A 73 -2.63 7.23 -14.49
N THR A 74 -2.46 8.30 -15.25
CA THR A 74 -3.40 8.68 -16.33
C THR A 74 -3.37 7.74 -17.52
N GLN A 75 -2.25 7.08 -17.82
CA GLN A 75 -2.13 6.25 -19.03
C GLN A 75 -2.30 4.76 -18.79
N ARG A 76 -1.97 4.25 -17.60
CA ARG A 76 -1.86 2.80 -17.33
C ARG A 76 -2.71 2.33 -16.16
N ILE A 77 -3.00 3.21 -15.18
CA ILE A 77 -3.79 2.84 -14.00
C ILE A 77 -5.27 3.11 -14.23
N VAL A 78 -5.65 4.37 -14.48
CA VAL A 78 -7.06 4.77 -14.67
C VAL A 78 -7.43 5.02 -16.13
N GLY A 79 -6.44 5.06 -17.02
CA GLY A 79 -6.64 5.23 -18.45
C GLY A 79 -6.06 4.09 -19.27
N ASN A 80 -6.10 4.26 -20.59
CA ASN A 80 -5.66 3.27 -21.57
C ASN A 80 -4.73 3.87 -22.65
N GLY A 81 -4.08 5.00 -22.32
CA GLY A 81 -3.20 5.75 -23.22
C GLY A 81 -3.89 6.48 -24.38
N ARG A 82 -5.22 6.42 -24.51
CA ARG A 82 -5.96 7.10 -25.59
C ARG A 82 -6.41 8.51 -25.24
N TYR A 83 -6.65 8.77 -23.97
CA TYR A 83 -7.12 10.05 -23.47
C TYR A 83 -5.95 10.89 -22.93
N SER A 84 -6.05 12.20 -23.08
CA SER A 84 -5.12 13.12 -22.43
C SER A 84 -5.38 13.20 -20.92
N GLY A 85 -4.39 13.66 -20.15
CA GLY A 85 -4.54 13.85 -18.70
C GLY A 85 -5.75 14.72 -18.32
N PRO A 86 -6.00 15.88 -18.97
CA PRO A 86 -7.21 16.67 -18.70
C PRO A 86 -8.52 15.94 -18.99
N GLN A 87 -8.55 15.09 -20.03
CA GLN A 87 -9.74 14.27 -20.33
C GLN A 87 -9.98 13.23 -19.24
N ILE A 88 -8.93 12.55 -18.77
CA ILE A 88 -9.01 11.61 -17.65
C ILE A 88 -9.50 12.32 -16.38
N LEU A 89 -8.91 13.47 -16.04
CA LEU A 89 -9.34 14.26 -14.88
C LEU A 89 -10.80 14.70 -15.00
N SER A 90 -11.25 15.10 -16.18
CA SER A 90 -12.65 15.46 -16.42
C SER A 90 -13.59 14.26 -16.18
N LEU A 91 -13.22 13.07 -16.65
CA LEU A 91 -14.00 11.85 -16.38
C LEU A 91 -14.08 11.55 -14.88
N LEU A 92 -12.93 11.58 -14.19
CA LEU A 92 -12.86 11.30 -12.75
C LEU A 92 -13.61 12.34 -11.90
N TYR A 93 -13.51 13.62 -12.24
CA TYR A 93 -14.21 14.68 -11.51
C TYR A 93 -15.72 14.63 -11.68
N ASN A 94 -16.22 14.13 -12.82
CA ASN A 94 -17.65 14.02 -13.09
C ASN A 94 -18.25 12.67 -12.64
N ASP A 95 -17.42 11.73 -12.17
CA ASP A 95 -17.88 10.44 -11.66
C ASP A 95 -18.20 10.53 -10.15
N GLN A 96 -19.48 10.39 -9.82
CA GLN A 96 -19.95 10.38 -8.43
C GLN A 96 -19.45 9.17 -7.65
N ALA A 97 -19.40 7.98 -8.28
CA ALA A 97 -18.91 6.77 -7.61
C ALA A 97 -17.43 6.91 -7.27
N TYR A 98 -16.64 7.51 -8.17
CA TYR A 98 -15.24 7.83 -7.90
C TYR A 98 -15.08 8.86 -6.77
N THR A 99 -15.92 9.88 -6.74
CA THR A 99 -15.94 10.89 -5.67
C THR A 99 -16.26 10.23 -4.31
N ASP A 100 -17.29 9.38 -4.26
CA ASP A 100 -17.69 8.65 -3.06
C ASP A 100 -16.60 7.69 -2.58
N LEU A 101 -15.90 7.03 -3.52
CA LEU A 101 -14.80 6.13 -3.20
C LEU A 101 -13.62 6.88 -2.57
N ASN A 102 -13.26 8.04 -3.10
CA ASN A 102 -12.22 8.88 -2.50
C ASN A 102 -12.62 9.36 -1.11
N HIS A 103 -13.89 9.73 -0.91
CA HIS A 103 -14.38 10.12 0.41
C HIS A 103 -14.24 8.99 1.44
N ASP A 104 -14.70 7.79 1.10
CA ASP A 104 -14.58 6.63 1.98
C ASP A 104 -13.10 6.28 2.25
N ALA A 105 -12.25 6.33 1.22
CA ALA A 105 -10.81 6.10 1.35
C ALA A 105 -10.14 7.12 2.28
N ASP A 106 -10.42 8.41 2.11
CA ASP A 106 -9.90 9.46 3.00
C ASP A 106 -10.40 9.29 4.44
N SER A 107 -11.65 8.81 4.62
CA SER A 107 -12.21 8.55 5.94
C SER A 107 -11.50 7.44 6.72
N VAL A 108 -11.00 6.42 6.00
CA VAL A 108 -10.19 5.32 6.55
C VAL A 108 -8.75 5.80 6.78
N PHE A 109 -8.19 6.53 5.83
CA PHE A 109 -6.78 6.95 5.82
C PHE A 109 -6.57 8.43 6.22
N LYS A 110 -7.25 8.87 7.29
CA LYS A 110 -7.13 10.25 7.80
C LYS A 110 -5.74 10.60 8.30
N ASN A 111 -5.04 9.63 8.91
CA ASN A 111 -3.74 9.84 9.52
C ASN A 111 -2.72 8.82 8.99
N PHE A 112 -1.76 9.32 8.21
CA PHE A 112 -0.66 8.50 7.70
C PHE A 112 0.53 8.39 8.66
N SER A 113 0.54 9.10 9.79
CA SER A 113 1.69 9.09 10.72
C SER A 113 2.11 7.68 11.16
N PRO A 114 1.20 6.74 11.50
CA PRO A 114 1.59 5.37 11.84
C PRO A 114 2.25 4.65 10.65
N ILE A 115 1.66 4.78 9.46
CA ILE A 115 2.17 4.17 8.21
C ILE A 115 3.56 4.75 7.88
N GLU A 116 3.73 6.06 7.97
CA GLU A 116 5.00 6.76 7.74
C GLU A 116 6.09 6.33 8.73
N GLN A 117 5.73 6.12 10.00
CA GLN A 117 6.66 5.62 11.02
C GLN A 117 7.11 4.20 10.71
N GLU A 118 6.19 3.31 10.35
CA GLU A 118 6.50 1.93 9.98
C GLU A 118 7.32 1.85 8.70
N LEU A 119 6.96 2.62 7.66
CA LEU A 119 7.74 2.72 6.42
C LEU A 119 9.14 3.26 6.72
N THR A 120 9.25 4.33 7.50
CA THR A 120 10.53 4.91 7.91
C THR A 120 11.40 3.88 8.62
N GLN A 121 10.83 3.16 9.60
CA GLN A 121 11.57 2.14 10.33
C GLN A 121 12.02 1.01 9.41
N THR A 122 11.15 0.56 8.50
CA THR A 122 11.46 -0.48 7.52
C THR A 122 12.62 -0.05 6.62
N PHE A 123 12.58 1.16 6.07
CA PHE A 123 13.64 1.63 5.18
C PHE A 123 14.93 2.01 5.90
N LYS A 124 14.90 2.30 7.21
CA LYS A 124 16.12 2.36 8.02
C LYS A 124 16.83 1.00 8.05
N TYR A 125 16.10 -0.09 8.23
CA TYR A 125 16.67 -1.44 8.14
C TYR A 125 17.15 -1.77 6.73
N ILE A 126 16.35 -1.49 5.70
CA ILE A 126 16.76 -1.75 4.31
C ILE A 126 18.05 -1.00 3.99
N LYS A 127 18.16 0.27 4.36
CA LYS A 127 19.35 1.09 4.11
C LYS A 127 20.55 0.67 4.95
N TYR A 128 20.34 0.13 6.15
CA TYR A 128 21.41 -0.47 6.95
C TYR A 128 22.08 -1.63 6.19
N TYR A 129 21.29 -2.53 5.60
CA TYR A 129 21.81 -3.67 4.84
C TYR A 129 22.24 -3.30 3.41
N TYR A 130 21.60 -2.31 2.80
CA TYR A 130 21.84 -1.86 1.44
C TYR A 130 22.05 -0.33 1.38
N PRO A 131 23.23 0.18 1.80
CA PRO A 131 23.45 1.63 1.94
C PRO A 131 23.30 2.45 0.66
N LYS A 132 23.48 1.81 -0.51
CA LYS A 132 23.37 2.45 -1.84
C LYS A 132 21.96 2.46 -2.41
N ILE A 133 20.97 1.88 -1.73
CA ILE A 133 19.60 1.83 -2.22
C ILE A 133 19.00 3.24 -2.30
N LYS A 134 18.28 3.52 -3.39
CA LYS A 134 17.46 4.72 -3.51
C LYS A 134 16.11 4.45 -2.86
N VAL A 135 15.74 5.28 -1.89
CA VAL A 135 14.41 5.21 -1.27
C VAL A 135 13.41 5.83 -2.23
N PRO A 136 12.37 5.09 -2.67
CA PRO A 136 11.37 5.64 -3.57
C PRO A 136 10.47 6.65 -2.84
N ARG A 137 9.78 7.48 -3.62
CA ARG A 137 8.66 8.28 -3.12
C ARG A 137 7.47 7.37 -2.87
N PHE A 138 6.74 7.61 -1.78
CA PHE A 138 5.49 6.89 -1.50
C PHE A 138 4.32 7.79 -1.84
N ILE A 139 3.41 7.30 -2.66
CA ILE A 139 2.31 8.11 -3.21
C ILE A 139 1.00 7.37 -3.00
N SER A 140 0.06 7.93 -2.23
CA SER A 140 -1.27 7.34 -2.07
C SER A 140 -2.21 7.82 -3.17
N PHE A 141 -3.04 6.92 -3.68
CA PHE A 141 -4.00 7.22 -4.73
C PHE A 141 -5.24 6.32 -4.64
N VAL A 142 -6.26 6.66 -5.42
CA VAL A 142 -7.45 5.85 -5.66
C VAL A 142 -7.50 5.53 -7.15
N SER A 143 -7.71 4.26 -7.51
CA SER A 143 -7.73 3.80 -8.91
C SER A 143 -9.08 3.28 -9.40
N GLY A 144 -10.04 3.05 -8.51
CA GLY A 144 -11.25 2.29 -8.86
C GLY A 144 -11.03 0.77 -8.84
N PHE A 145 -10.17 0.29 -7.93
CA PHE A 145 -9.84 -1.13 -7.69
C PHE A 145 -9.00 -1.80 -8.78
N GLU A 146 -8.25 -1.01 -9.57
CA GLU A 146 -7.42 -1.53 -10.67
C GLU A 146 -6.06 -2.06 -10.17
N VAL A 147 -5.37 -1.30 -9.31
CA VAL A 147 -3.99 -1.64 -8.89
C VAL A 147 -3.75 -1.33 -7.42
N GLN A 148 -3.19 -2.29 -6.70
CA GLN A 148 -2.87 -2.15 -5.27
C GLN A 148 -1.57 -1.37 -5.01
N THR A 149 -0.50 -1.68 -5.75
CA THR A 149 0.84 -1.11 -5.48
C THR A 149 1.66 -1.07 -6.77
N PRO A 150 1.48 -0.02 -7.61
CA PRO A 150 2.31 0.18 -8.78
C PRO A 150 3.72 0.60 -8.33
N ILE A 151 4.74 0.01 -8.94
CA ILE A 151 6.15 0.33 -8.66
C ILE A 151 6.72 0.93 -9.94
N GLY A 152 7.18 2.17 -9.84
CA GLY A 152 7.91 2.85 -10.91
C GLY A 152 9.39 3.01 -10.57
N ASP A 153 10.11 3.75 -11.40
CA ASP A 153 11.57 3.93 -11.25
C ASP A 153 11.96 4.68 -9.96
N ASP A 154 11.13 5.63 -9.52
CA ASP A 154 11.41 6.51 -8.37
C ASP A 154 10.26 6.54 -7.35
N TYR A 155 9.20 5.77 -7.56
CA TYR A 155 8.01 5.79 -6.70
C TYR A 155 7.45 4.39 -6.42
N MET A 156 6.74 4.30 -5.31
CA MET A 156 5.88 3.19 -4.93
C MET A 156 4.50 3.76 -4.61
N GLY A 157 3.50 3.35 -5.39
CA GLY A 157 2.13 3.78 -5.21
C GLY A 157 1.41 2.93 -4.15
N ILE A 158 0.46 3.54 -3.44
CA ILE A 158 -0.40 2.92 -2.44
C ILE A 158 -1.85 3.13 -2.88
N GLY A 159 -2.47 2.11 -3.48
CA GLY A 159 -3.88 2.14 -3.89
C GLY A 159 -4.79 1.95 -2.69
N MET A 160 -5.28 3.05 -2.11
CA MET A 160 -6.05 3.07 -0.86
C MET A 160 -7.40 2.33 -0.97
N ASP A 161 -8.00 2.38 -2.16
CA ASP A 161 -9.22 1.66 -2.51
C ASP A 161 -9.07 0.13 -2.39
N MET A 162 -7.85 -0.40 -2.39
CA MET A 162 -7.59 -1.82 -2.16
C MET A 162 -7.47 -2.19 -0.67
N PHE A 163 -7.69 -1.24 0.25
CA PHE A 163 -7.51 -1.43 1.70
C PHE A 163 -8.56 -0.71 2.57
N LEU A 164 -9.81 -0.64 2.11
CA LEU A 164 -10.90 0.06 2.80
C LEU A 164 -11.49 -0.72 3.98
N GLY A 165 -10.99 -1.92 4.27
CA GLY A 165 -11.53 -2.78 5.30
C GLY A 165 -12.70 -3.65 4.81
N LYS A 166 -12.93 -4.78 5.52
CA LYS A 166 -13.94 -5.80 5.16
C LYS A 166 -15.37 -5.26 5.02
N ASP A 167 -15.69 -4.17 5.72
CA ASP A 167 -17.04 -3.62 5.81
C ASP A 167 -17.31 -2.52 4.77
N SER A 168 -16.35 -2.25 3.87
CA SER A 168 -16.52 -1.28 2.79
C SER A 168 -17.73 -1.61 1.92
N ARG A 169 -18.60 -0.61 1.71
CA ARG A 169 -19.80 -0.74 0.86
C ARG A 169 -19.46 -1.07 -0.59
N PHE A 170 -18.29 -0.66 -1.05
CA PHE A 170 -17.84 -0.88 -2.41
C PHE A 170 -17.48 -2.35 -2.67
N TYR A 171 -16.87 -3.06 -1.71
CA TYR A 171 -16.48 -4.46 -1.93
C TYR A 171 -17.64 -5.39 -2.23
N LYS A 172 -18.85 -5.11 -1.71
CA LYS A 172 -20.07 -5.86 -2.04
C LYS A 172 -20.56 -5.61 -3.47
N ALA A 173 -20.33 -4.40 -3.99
CA ALA A 173 -20.73 -4.03 -5.36
C ALA A 173 -19.75 -4.58 -6.42
N ILE A 174 -18.47 -4.73 -6.07
CA ILE A 174 -17.41 -5.17 -7.01
C ILE A 174 -17.24 -6.70 -7.00
N VAL A 175 -17.93 -7.45 -6.14
CA VAL A 175 -17.85 -8.94 -6.07
C VAL A 175 -18.08 -9.61 -7.44
N LYS A 176 -18.86 -8.95 -8.31
CA LYS A 176 -19.13 -9.45 -9.66
C LYS A 176 -17.86 -9.50 -10.54
N ASN A 177 -16.87 -8.64 -10.26
CA ASN A 177 -15.62 -8.50 -11.00
C ASN A 177 -14.39 -8.93 -10.19
N VAL A 178 -14.43 -8.86 -8.86
CA VAL A 178 -13.35 -9.29 -7.95
C VAL A 178 -13.86 -10.42 -7.05
N PRO A 179 -13.37 -11.66 -7.21
CA PRO A 179 -13.78 -12.79 -6.38
C PRO A 179 -13.70 -12.51 -4.87
N MET A 180 -14.70 -12.97 -4.11
CA MET A 180 -14.79 -12.79 -2.64
C MET A 180 -13.55 -13.24 -1.86
N TYR A 181 -12.75 -14.18 -2.39
CA TYR A 181 -11.53 -14.62 -1.71
C TYR A 181 -10.39 -13.60 -1.83
N LEU A 182 -10.36 -12.80 -2.91
CA LEU A 182 -9.36 -11.73 -3.09
C LEU A 182 -9.71 -10.52 -2.21
N SER A 183 -11.00 -10.18 -2.08
CA SER A 183 -11.42 -9.04 -1.25
C SER A 183 -11.13 -9.22 0.24
N ARG A 184 -10.98 -10.44 0.74
CA ARG A 184 -10.50 -10.71 2.12
C ARG A 184 -9.12 -10.11 2.38
N ARG A 185 -8.29 -9.93 1.36
CA ARG A 185 -6.96 -9.30 1.51
C ARG A 185 -7.05 -7.78 1.72
N PHE A 186 -8.18 -7.18 1.34
CA PHE A 186 -8.43 -5.74 1.49
C PHE A 186 -8.90 -5.36 2.90
N SER A 187 -9.02 -6.35 3.79
CA SER A 187 -9.57 -6.23 5.14
C SER A 187 -8.50 -6.08 6.23
N SER A 188 -7.23 -5.93 5.83
CA SER A 188 -6.06 -5.97 6.72
C SER A 188 -6.10 -4.89 7.78
#